data_AF-A0A2V3PWS2-F1
#
_entry.id   AF-A0A2V3PWS2-F1
#
_cell.length_a   1.000
_cell.length_b   1.000
_cell.length_c   1.000
_cell.angle_alpha   90.00
_cell.angle_beta   90.00
_cell.angle_gamma   90.00
#
_symmetry.space_group_name_H-M   'P 1'
#
loop_
_entity.id
_entity.type
_entity.pdbx_description
1 polymer ?
#
loop_
_entity_poly.entity_id
_entity_poly.type
_entity_poly.pdbx_seq_one_letter_code
_entity_poly.pdbx_strand_id
1 'polypeptide(L)'
;MKSLKNVFILIAILMPTVLFAQKEMTIEQISRTTDYYEDGKACFEIISTDSDIKPRSVMEDFEKTQLPDGTYSYKAILDIESGKKRKFYIAAPLVIEQEYNVTGLQPKEYIKVRVTIPKNELTLIEKDNLIPSKNSNAIYQFFANIDDMQIITNEGLKFINQGKNESSFYVYELSIPVSGASKLNVTIKAAGYEDFSYEMTDIAQRVYGFFIFPKKECFNKNFELGNEYFRDGAYTDAIRYYKEAEGCKDRPEGTSLSSKVEEAKRYEKIKSKIDEYDRNVQKLSLFQDEDFDSEVDSMYWYKNTVIALMRHLLKQNPSDKFCANALIEKREEDLLNSSRTIGGLVTDIEYQNQYLSNVIIYGSEDPDADKKKMMRLGQTDTKGIFRIKVPNRYKVLYFEHSDNNYNKPIRIDITNGKRYKYHVKLQRKVMGVGI
;
A
#
# COMPACT_ATOMS: atom_id res chain seq x y z
N MET A 1 31.54 8.53 -19.85
CA MET A 1 32.63 8.74 -18.86
C MET A 1 32.39 10.05 -18.12
N LYS A 2 32.70 10.07 -16.81
CA LYS A 2 32.32 11.01 -15.71
C LYS A 2 31.10 10.51 -14.93
N SER A 3 31.23 9.57 -14.00
CA SER A 3 31.94 9.56 -12.69
C SER A 3 30.98 9.87 -11.54
N LEU A 4 30.74 8.85 -10.73
CA LEU A 4 30.12 8.87 -9.41
C LEU A 4 30.70 9.97 -8.51
N LYS A 5 29.85 10.55 -7.65
CA LYS A 5 30.23 10.90 -6.27
C LYS A 5 29.11 10.52 -5.31
N ASN A 6 29.36 9.39 -4.65
CA ASN A 6 28.90 8.91 -3.36
C ASN A 6 28.13 9.91 -2.48
N VAL A 7 26.93 9.52 -2.08
CA VAL A 7 26.44 9.70 -0.70
C VAL A 7 26.09 8.30 -0.19
N PHE A 8 27.05 7.67 0.48
CA PHE A 8 26.80 6.54 1.35
C PHE A 8 26.03 7.07 2.57
N ILE A 9 24.70 6.88 2.60
CA ILE A 9 23.99 6.86 3.87
C ILE A 9 24.09 5.43 4.38
N LEU A 10 24.89 5.28 5.42
CA LEU A 10 24.97 4.08 6.24
C LEU A 10 23.60 3.89 6.91
N ILE A 11 22.66 3.23 6.23
CA ILE A 11 21.48 2.68 6.90
C ILE A 11 21.98 1.42 7.57
N ALA A 12 22.06 1.45 8.90
CA ALA A 12 22.17 0.23 9.68
C ALA A 12 21.00 -0.66 9.25
N ILE A 13 21.32 -1.67 8.44
CA ILE A 13 20.40 -2.75 8.11
C ILE A 13 20.21 -3.49 9.42
N LEU A 14 19.24 -3.06 10.21
CA LEU A 14 18.53 -3.96 11.11
C LEU A 14 17.80 -4.91 10.16
N MET A 15 18.54 -5.92 9.69
CA MET A 15 17.90 -7.10 9.12
C MET A 15 16.99 -7.59 10.23
N PRO A 16 15.67 -7.72 10.01
CA PRO A 16 14.92 -8.63 10.84
C PRO A 16 15.60 -9.98 10.62
N THR A 17 16.44 -10.38 11.56
CA THR A 17 16.75 -11.79 11.74
C THR A 17 15.41 -12.41 12.01
N VAL A 18 14.79 -12.96 10.96
CA VAL A 18 13.59 -13.77 11.07
C VAL A 18 14.04 -14.99 11.86
N LEU A 19 13.92 -14.91 13.19
CA LEU A 19 14.17 -16.01 14.09
C LEU A 19 12.95 -16.91 13.96
N PHE A 20 12.96 -17.75 12.92
CA PHE A 20 12.00 -18.81 12.81
C PHE A 20 12.16 -19.73 14.02
N ALA A 21 11.06 -20.03 14.71
CA ALA A 21 11.04 -21.04 15.74
C ALA A 21 11.45 -22.39 15.13
N GLN A 22 12.72 -22.76 15.29
CA GLN A 22 13.25 -24.02 14.76
C GLN A 22 12.69 -25.17 15.58
N LYS A 23 11.97 -26.09 14.91
CA LYS A 23 11.49 -27.32 15.54
C LYS A 23 12.45 -28.46 15.29
N GLU A 24 12.40 -29.47 16.15
CA GLU A 24 13.05 -30.75 15.90
C GLU A 24 12.12 -31.63 15.05
N MET A 25 12.66 -32.22 13.99
CA MET A 25 12.01 -33.32 13.29
C MET A 25 12.07 -34.60 14.13
N THR A 26 11.24 -35.58 13.78
CA THR A 26 11.34 -36.93 14.36
C THR A 26 11.73 -37.91 13.28
N ILE A 27 12.75 -38.73 13.56
CA ILE A 27 13.21 -39.81 12.68
C ILE A 27 12.95 -41.14 13.39
N GLU A 28 12.12 -41.98 12.80
CA GLU A 28 11.76 -43.30 13.33
C GLU A 28 12.18 -44.38 12.32
N GLN A 29 12.91 -45.41 12.76
CA GLN A 29 13.19 -46.55 11.89
C GLN A 29 11.93 -47.42 11.76
N ILE A 30 11.38 -47.51 10.55
CA ILE A 30 10.19 -48.32 10.26
C ILE A 30 10.57 -49.79 10.10
N SER A 31 11.63 -50.05 9.32
CA SER A 31 12.06 -51.41 9.03
C SER A 31 13.54 -51.48 8.69
N ARG A 32 14.11 -52.65 8.94
CA ARG A 32 15.44 -53.06 8.49
C ARG A 32 15.36 -54.52 8.07
N THR A 33 15.49 -54.78 6.78
CA THR A 33 15.37 -56.11 6.17
C THR A 33 16.62 -56.44 5.37
N THR A 34 16.77 -57.69 4.94
CA THR A 34 17.95 -58.20 4.20
C THR A 34 17.56 -58.75 2.82
N ASP A 35 16.72 -58.03 2.11
CA ASP A 35 16.09 -58.42 0.84
C ASP A 35 16.31 -57.41 -0.30
N TYR A 36 17.26 -56.48 -0.14
CA TYR A 36 17.66 -55.62 -1.26
C TYR A 36 18.30 -56.44 -2.38
N TYR A 37 17.89 -56.18 -3.61
CA TYR A 37 18.10 -57.07 -4.75
C TYR A 37 19.52 -57.02 -5.33
N GLU A 38 20.29 -55.95 -5.10
CA GLU A 38 21.65 -55.80 -5.62
C GLU A 38 22.70 -56.37 -4.66
N ASP A 39 23.54 -57.28 -5.16
CA ASP A 39 24.66 -57.84 -4.41
C ASP A 39 25.69 -56.76 -4.05
N GLY A 40 26.19 -56.77 -2.81
CA GLY A 40 27.21 -55.82 -2.33
C GLY A 40 26.69 -54.41 -2.02
N LYS A 41 25.38 -54.17 -2.18
CA LYS A 41 24.75 -52.88 -1.90
C LYS A 41 23.71 -52.95 -0.80
N ALA A 42 23.35 -51.80 -0.26
CA ALA A 42 22.20 -51.59 0.61
C ALA A 42 21.39 -50.39 0.14
N CYS A 43 20.14 -50.31 0.57
CA CYS A 43 19.27 -49.17 0.32
C CYS A 43 18.90 -48.49 1.63
N PHE A 44 19.01 -47.16 1.64
CA PHE A 44 18.43 -46.32 2.67
C PHE A 44 17.30 -45.49 2.08
N GLU A 45 16.09 -45.72 2.59
CA GLU A 45 14.86 -45.04 2.15
C GLU A 45 14.30 -44.19 3.28
N ILE A 46 14.10 -42.91 3.01
CA ILE A 46 13.36 -41.98 3.86
C ILE A 46 11.94 -41.85 3.30
N ILE A 47 10.92 -42.04 4.14
CA ILE A 47 9.53 -41.73 3.83
C ILE A 47 9.08 -40.52 4.63
N SER A 48 8.43 -39.56 3.97
CA SER A 48 7.77 -38.44 4.63
C SER A 48 6.52 -37.98 3.92
N THR A 49 5.59 -37.39 4.67
CA THR A 49 4.47 -36.61 4.10
C THR A 49 4.92 -35.26 3.55
N ASP A 50 6.15 -34.83 3.85
CA ASP A 50 6.69 -33.54 3.43
C ASP A 50 7.52 -33.65 2.13
N SER A 51 7.21 -32.79 1.17
CA SER A 51 7.89 -32.73 -0.13
C SER A 51 9.22 -31.99 -0.08
N ASP A 52 9.48 -31.21 0.96
CA ASP A 52 10.55 -30.23 0.96
C ASP A 52 11.77 -30.68 1.79
N ILE A 53 11.82 -31.97 2.12
CA ILE A 53 12.97 -32.59 2.76
C ILE A 53 14.17 -32.55 1.82
N LYS A 54 15.31 -32.15 2.38
CA LYS A 54 16.61 -32.12 1.72
C LYS A 54 17.55 -33.10 2.44
N PRO A 55 17.46 -34.40 2.15
CA PRO A 55 18.41 -35.36 2.67
C PRO A 55 19.74 -35.20 1.93
N ARG A 56 20.84 -35.31 2.67
CA ARG A 56 22.19 -35.24 2.11
C ARG A 56 23.11 -36.26 2.78
N SER A 57 23.97 -36.86 1.97
CA SER A 57 25.09 -37.66 2.43
C SER A 57 26.39 -37.14 1.81
N VAL A 58 27.52 -37.53 2.38
CA VAL A 58 28.84 -37.16 1.86
C VAL A 58 29.16 -37.89 0.54
N MET A 59 28.60 -39.09 0.34
CA MET A 59 29.00 -39.97 -0.78
C MET A 59 27.84 -40.41 -1.67
N GLU A 60 26.60 -40.07 -1.32
CA GLU A 60 25.42 -40.64 -1.94
C GLU A 60 24.36 -39.58 -2.22
N ASP A 61 23.81 -39.64 -3.44
CA ASP A 61 22.67 -38.84 -3.86
C ASP A 61 21.36 -39.53 -3.49
N PHE A 62 20.34 -38.72 -3.28
CA PHE A 62 18.98 -39.19 -2.99
C PHE A 62 18.08 -38.99 -4.19
N GLU A 63 17.40 -40.06 -4.61
CA GLU A 63 16.34 -39.99 -5.62
C GLU A 63 14.99 -39.77 -4.93
N LYS A 64 14.28 -38.71 -5.32
CA LYS A 64 12.95 -38.36 -4.81
C LYS A 64 11.85 -38.94 -5.71
N THR A 65 10.90 -39.67 -5.12
CA THR A 65 9.72 -40.20 -5.80
C THR A 65 8.46 -39.94 -4.97
N GLN A 66 7.35 -39.56 -5.59
CA GLN A 66 6.05 -39.51 -4.92
C GLN A 66 5.37 -40.89 -4.98
N LEU A 67 4.92 -41.38 -3.83
CA LEU A 67 4.23 -42.66 -3.69
C LEU A 67 2.71 -42.50 -3.94
N PRO A 68 2.00 -43.60 -4.27
CA PRO A 68 0.56 -43.57 -4.57
C PRO A 68 -0.33 -43.06 -3.42
N ASP A 69 0.14 -43.18 -2.18
CA ASP A 69 -0.55 -42.68 -0.98
C ASP A 69 -0.32 -41.18 -0.73
N GLY A 70 0.39 -40.51 -1.63
CA GLY A 70 0.72 -39.09 -1.55
C GLY A 70 1.97 -38.75 -0.73
N THR A 71 2.60 -39.74 -0.08
CA THR A 71 3.88 -39.54 0.62
C THR A 71 5.06 -39.47 -0.36
N TYR A 72 6.19 -38.98 0.10
CA TYR A 72 7.43 -38.86 -0.66
C TYR A 72 8.47 -39.85 -0.13
N SER A 73 9.12 -40.54 -1.05
CA SER A 73 10.25 -41.44 -0.82
C SER A 73 11.53 -40.78 -1.31
N TYR A 74 12.58 -40.80 -0.49
CA TYR A 74 13.93 -40.36 -0.83
C TYR A 74 14.87 -41.55 -0.64
N LYS A 75 15.40 -42.09 -1.74
CA LYS A 75 16.22 -43.31 -1.73
C LYS A 75 17.68 -43.00 -2.03
N ALA A 76 18.57 -43.52 -1.19
CA ALA A 76 20.00 -43.58 -1.46
C ALA A 76 20.43 -45.05 -1.59
N ILE A 77 21.20 -45.36 -2.63
CA ILE A 77 21.83 -46.67 -2.81
C ILE A 77 23.26 -46.57 -2.25
N LEU A 78 23.61 -47.52 -1.39
CA LEU A 78 24.84 -47.52 -0.61
C LEU A 78 25.75 -48.65 -1.10
N ASP A 79 26.94 -48.31 -1.57
CA ASP A 79 27.99 -49.31 -1.79
C ASP A 79 28.58 -49.73 -0.44
N ILE A 80 28.58 -51.04 -0.19
CA ILE A 80 29.02 -51.57 1.11
C ILE A 80 30.48 -51.97 1.05
N GLU A 81 31.29 -51.17 1.70
CA GLU A 81 32.63 -51.56 2.13
C GLU A 81 32.58 -51.95 3.61
N SER A 82 33.08 -53.14 3.92
CA SER A 82 33.08 -53.72 5.27
C SER A 82 33.51 -52.72 6.36
N GLY A 83 32.68 -52.55 7.39
CA GLY A 83 33.00 -51.84 8.63
C GLY A 83 32.80 -50.32 8.63
N LYS A 84 32.37 -49.69 7.53
CA LYS A 84 32.18 -48.23 7.48
C LYS A 84 30.84 -47.79 8.09
N LYS A 85 30.87 -46.75 8.92
CA LYS A 85 29.68 -46.04 9.40
C LYS A 85 29.20 -45.07 8.33
N ARG A 86 27.88 -45.00 8.09
CA ARG A 86 27.27 -44.02 7.18
C ARG A 86 26.51 -42.96 7.97
N LYS A 87 26.68 -41.71 7.55
CA LYS A 87 26.03 -40.54 8.16
C LYS A 87 25.12 -39.89 7.15
N PHE A 88 23.86 -39.73 7.52
CA PHE A 88 22.88 -38.99 6.73
C PHE A 88 22.48 -37.74 7.48
N TYR A 89 22.40 -36.62 6.79
CA TYR A 89 21.88 -35.37 7.33
C TYR A 89 20.54 -35.10 6.66
N ILE A 90 19.52 -34.82 7.47
CA ILE A 90 18.16 -34.57 7.01
C ILE A 90 17.81 -33.15 7.41
N ALA A 91 17.59 -32.29 6.42
CA ALA A 91 17.20 -30.90 6.61
C ALA A 91 15.81 -30.63 6.01
N ALA A 92 15.11 -29.65 6.56
CA ALA A 92 13.84 -29.15 6.03
C ALA A 92 13.66 -27.66 6.38
N PRO A 93 12.79 -26.91 5.67
CA PRO A 93 12.50 -25.52 5.99
C PRO A 93 12.06 -25.34 7.45
N LEU A 94 12.66 -24.38 8.16
CA LEU A 94 12.34 -24.01 9.55
C LEU A 94 12.55 -25.12 10.59
N VAL A 95 13.33 -26.14 10.26
CA VAL A 95 13.60 -27.30 11.12
C VAL A 95 15.09 -27.46 11.29
N ILE A 96 15.53 -27.82 12.51
CA ILE A 96 16.94 -28.11 12.78
C ILE A 96 17.34 -29.36 11.99
N GLU A 97 18.44 -29.27 11.24
CA GLU A 97 19.02 -30.43 10.56
C GLU A 97 19.37 -31.53 11.58
N GLN A 98 18.97 -32.76 11.29
CA GLN A 98 19.28 -33.91 12.15
C GLN A 98 20.24 -34.88 11.46
N GLU A 99 21.17 -35.41 12.25
CA GLU A 99 22.09 -36.47 11.85
C GLU A 99 21.50 -37.84 12.18
N TYR A 100 21.39 -38.71 11.18
CA TYR A 100 21.02 -40.12 11.34
C TYR A 100 22.21 -41.01 11.01
N ASN A 101 22.65 -41.79 12.00
CA ASN A 101 23.80 -42.67 11.89
C ASN A 101 23.34 -44.11 11.63
N VAL A 102 23.82 -44.70 10.53
CA VAL A 102 23.63 -46.13 10.27
C VAL A 102 24.93 -46.87 10.56
N THR A 103 24.85 -47.81 11.51
CA THR A 103 25.97 -48.65 11.94
C THR A 103 25.74 -50.12 11.58
N GLY A 104 26.83 -50.81 11.27
CA GLY A 104 26.81 -52.26 11.00
C GLY A 104 26.04 -52.62 9.73
N LEU A 105 26.08 -51.78 8.69
CA LEU A 105 25.41 -52.00 7.41
C LEU A 105 25.89 -53.32 6.77
N GLN A 106 24.97 -54.22 6.40
CA GLN A 106 25.26 -55.50 5.76
C GLN A 106 24.82 -55.51 4.29
N PRO A 107 25.48 -56.30 3.41
CA PRO A 107 25.02 -56.51 2.04
C PRO A 107 23.56 -56.95 2.01
N LYS A 108 22.82 -56.43 1.03
CA LYS A 108 21.37 -56.66 0.83
C LYS A 108 20.47 -56.01 1.88
N GLU A 109 20.98 -55.14 2.74
CA GLU A 109 20.10 -54.46 3.69
C GLU A 109 19.22 -53.41 3.01
N TYR A 110 17.95 -53.38 3.42
CA TYR A 110 17.00 -52.33 3.13
C TYR A 110 16.59 -51.66 4.44
N ILE A 111 16.96 -50.41 4.62
CA ILE A 111 16.63 -49.63 5.82
C ILE A 111 15.63 -48.56 5.43
N LYS A 112 14.49 -48.57 6.10
CA LYS A 112 13.41 -47.62 5.88
C LYS A 112 13.19 -46.79 7.14
N VAL A 113 13.21 -45.48 7.01
CA VAL A 113 12.94 -44.54 8.10
C VAL A 113 11.76 -43.65 7.75
N ARG A 114 10.97 -43.27 8.76
CA ARG A 114 9.93 -42.25 8.67
C ARG A 114 10.50 -40.94 9.21
N VAL A 115 10.36 -39.88 8.45
CA VAL A 115 10.66 -38.53 8.90
C VAL A 115 9.36 -37.74 9.02
N THR A 116 9.08 -37.28 10.22
CA THR A 116 7.92 -36.44 10.53
C THR A 116 8.40 -35.03 10.82
N ILE A 117 7.89 -34.06 10.04
CA ILE A 117 8.18 -32.64 10.22
C ILE A 117 6.97 -31.96 10.87
N PRO A 118 7.14 -31.31 12.03
CA PRO A 118 6.07 -30.55 12.64
C PRO A 118 5.82 -29.24 11.88
N LYS A 119 4.65 -29.09 11.27
CA LYS A 119 4.25 -27.86 10.55
C LYS A 119 3.88 -26.73 11.51
N ASN A 120 4.10 -25.49 11.09
CA ASN A 120 3.63 -24.30 11.80
C ASN A 120 2.24 -23.89 11.33
N GLU A 121 1.38 -23.47 12.25
CA GLU A 121 0.09 -22.91 11.89
C GLU A 121 0.23 -21.46 11.43
N LEU A 122 -0.59 -21.04 10.48
CA LEU A 122 -0.74 -19.64 10.08
C LEU A 122 -1.97 -19.02 10.75
N THR A 123 -1.93 -17.70 10.91
CA THR A 123 -3.08 -16.90 11.31
C THR A 123 -3.25 -15.74 10.34
N LEU A 124 -4.50 -15.38 10.07
CA LEU A 124 -4.88 -14.32 9.16
C LEU A 124 -5.65 -13.25 9.94
N ILE A 125 -5.29 -11.98 9.70
CA ILE A 125 -5.91 -10.81 10.33
C ILE A 125 -6.38 -9.89 9.23
N GLU A 126 -7.66 -9.54 9.26
CA GLU A 126 -8.24 -8.57 8.34
C GLU A 126 -7.85 -7.15 8.76
N LYS A 127 -7.48 -6.30 7.79
CA LYS A 127 -7.23 -4.88 7.98
C LYS A 127 -8.55 -4.12 7.81
N ASP A 128 -8.96 -3.36 8.81
CA ASP A 128 -10.23 -2.62 8.86
C ASP A 128 -10.40 -1.52 7.79
N ASN A 129 -9.37 -1.24 6.99
CA ASN A 129 -9.41 -0.18 5.98
C ASN A 129 -9.89 -0.69 4.62
N LEU A 130 -11.22 -0.80 4.50
CA LEU A 130 -11.90 -1.09 3.24
C LEU A 130 -11.96 0.17 2.37
N ILE A 131 -11.07 0.27 1.37
CA ILE A 131 -11.15 1.35 0.37
C ILE A 131 -12.12 0.92 -0.74
N PRO A 132 -13.04 1.79 -1.20
CA PRO A 132 -13.85 1.52 -2.37
C PRO A 132 -12.96 1.24 -3.59
N SER A 133 -13.17 0.11 -4.26
CA SER A 133 -12.49 -0.20 -5.53
C SER A 133 -13.12 0.65 -6.63
N LYS A 134 -12.31 1.38 -7.41
CA LYS A 134 -12.79 2.11 -8.60
C LYS A 134 -13.08 1.18 -9.79
N ASN A 135 -12.75 -0.11 -9.67
CA ASN A 135 -12.89 -1.10 -10.73
C ASN A 135 -14.09 -2.02 -10.46
N SER A 136 -14.58 -2.70 -11.50
CA SER A 136 -15.61 -3.75 -11.40
C SER A 136 -15.17 -5.01 -10.62
N ASN A 137 -14.01 -4.95 -9.96
CA ASN A 137 -13.33 -6.06 -9.31
C ASN A 137 -13.15 -5.76 -7.81
N ALA A 138 -13.25 -6.81 -7.00
CA ALA A 138 -12.68 -6.85 -5.67
C ALA A 138 -11.16 -7.04 -5.77
N ILE A 139 -10.41 -6.35 -4.91
CA ILE A 139 -8.95 -6.50 -4.82
C ILE A 139 -8.62 -7.03 -3.43
N TYR A 140 -7.86 -8.11 -3.37
CA TYR A 140 -7.42 -8.73 -2.13
C TYR A 140 -5.91 -8.62 -2.04
N GLN A 141 -5.42 -7.97 -0.99
CA GLN A 141 -4.01 -7.77 -0.73
C GLN A 141 -3.62 -8.53 0.53
N PHE A 142 -2.73 -9.51 0.38
CA PHE A 142 -2.17 -10.29 1.47
C PHE A 142 -0.74 -9.83 1.72
N PHE A 143 -0.45 -9.52 2.98
CA PHE A 143 0.84 -9.06 3.48
C PHE A 143 1.43 -10.16 4.35
N ALA A 144 2.59 -10.70 3.97
CA ALA A 144 3.23 -11.80 4.69
C ALA A 144 4.73 -11.55 4.84
N ASN A 145 5.29 -12.00 5.97
CA ASN A 145 6.74 -12.00 6.21
C ASN A 145 7.40 -13.32 5.75
N ILE A 146 6.66 -14.15 5.02
CA ILE A 146 7.07 -15.47 4.53
C ILE A 146 7.39 -15.35 3.04
N ASP A 147 8.64 -15.67 2.69
CA ASP A 147 9.08 -15.82 1.30
C ASP A 147 8.52 -17.14 0.74
N ASP A 148 8.18 -17.17 -0.55
CA ASP A 148 7.59 -18.35 -1.21
C ASP A 148 6.18 -18.78 -0.76
N MET A 149 5.33 -17.83 -0.35
CA MET A 149 3.91 -18.11 -0.11
C MET A 149 3.13 -18.25 -1.44
N GLN A 150 2.24 -19.23 -1.52
CA GLN A 150 1.33 -19.43 -2.65
C GLN A 150 -0.11 -19.21 -2.20
N ILE A 151 -0.85 -18.44 -3.00
CA ILE A 151 -2.29 -18.23 -2.79
C ILE A 151 -3.02 -18.92 -3.92
N ILE A 152 -3.82 -19.92 -3.54
CA ILE A 152 -4.58 -20.75 -4.45
C ILE A 152 -6.05 -20.44 -4.24
N THR A 153 -6.76 -20.20 -5.33
CA THR A 153 -8.21 -20.01 -5.30
C THR A 153 -8.91 -21.17 -6.01
N ASN A 154 -10.21 -21.30 -5.79
CA ASN A 154 -11.06 -22.18 -6.62
C ASN A 154 -11.07 -21.80 -8.11
N GLU A 155 -10.59 -20.61 -8.50
CA GLU A 155 -10.36 -20.20 -9.89
C GLU A 155 -8.93 -20.46 -10.40
N GLY A 156 -8.11 -21.17 -9.60
CA GLY A 156 -6.70 -21.45 -9.89
C GLY A 156 -5.72 -20.50 -9.20
N LEU A 157 -4.45 -20.60 -9.58
CA LEU A 157 -3.38 -19.71 -9.12
C LEU A 157 -3.50 -18.35 -9.83
N LYS A 158 -3.82 -17.31 -9.06
CA LYS A 158 -3.83 -15.92 -9.52
C LYS A 158 -2.97 -15.11 -8.55
N PHE A 159 -1.76 -14.78 -8.96
CA PHE A 159 -0.87 -13.97 -8.13
C PHE A 159 0.05 -13.08 -8.98
N ILE A 160 0.25 -11.86 -8.49
CA ILE A 160 1.32 -10.95 -8.90
C ILE A 160 2.17 -10.67 -7.66
N ASN A 161 3.42 -11.13 -7.64
CA ASN A 161 4.39 -10.70 -6.61
C ASN A 161 4.73 -9.25 -6.86
N GLN A 162 4.27 -8.36 -5.99
CA GLN A 162 4.64 -6.95 -6.10
C GLN A 162 5.97 -6.64 -5.39
N GLY A 163 6.60 -7.65 -4.77
CA GLY A 163 7.85 -7.53 -4.03
C GLY A 163 7.63 -7.11 -2.57
N LYS A 164 8.72 -6.69 -1.91
CA LYS A 164 8.66 -6.15 -0.55
C LYS A 164 8.15 -4.71 -0.57
N ASN A 165 7.16 -4.40 0.26
CA ASN A 165 6.76 -3.02 0.50
C ASN A 165 7.74 -2.32 1.47
N GLU A 166 7.52 -1.02 1.70
CA GLU A 166 8.26 -0.20 2.68
C GLU A 166 8.15 -0.73 4.13
N SER A 167 7.23 -1.68 4.35
CA SER A 167 6.96 -2.38 5.60
C SER A 167 7.69 -3.70 5.75
N SER A 168 8.56 -4.07 4.79
CA SER A 168 9.28 -5.35 4.72
C SER A 168 8.40 -6.58 4.48
N PHE A 169 7.10 -6.41 4.25
CA PHE A 169 6.19 -7.49 3.88
C PHE A 169 6.25 -7.77 2.40
N TYR A 170 6.18 -9.04 2.03
CA TYR A 170 5.83 -9.44 0.69
C TYR A 170 4.34 -9.16 0.47
N VAL A 171 4.02 -8.51 -0.66
CA VAL A 171 2.65 -8.16 -1.03
C VAL A 171 2.14 -9.09 -2.13
N TYR A 172 1.03 -9.75 -1.84
CA TYR A 172 0.35 -10.64 -2.76
C TYR A 172 -1.02 -10.09 -3.10
N GLU A 173 -1.23 -9.79 -4.39
CA GLU A 173 -2.48 -9.21 -4.87
C GLU A 173 -3.28 -10.21 -5.72
N LEU A 174 -4.58 -10.27 -5.45
CA LEU A 174 -5.57 -11.07 -6.16
C LEU A 174 -6.72 -10.14 -6.59
N SER A 175 -7.01 -10.10 -7.90
CA SER A 175 -8.12 -9.32 -8.46
C SER A 175 -9.22 -10.25 -8.96
N ILE A 176 -10.45 -10.07 -8.43
CA ILE A 176 -11.60 -10.92 -8.73
C ILE A 176 -12.76 -10.07 -9.26
N PRO A 177 -13.34 -10.42 -10.43
CA PRO A 177 -14.54 -9.76 -10.93
C PRO A 177 -15.73 -9.95 -9.99
N VAL A 178 -16.46 -8.87 -9.67
CA VAL A 178 -17.62 -8.92 -8.77
C VAL A 178 -18.85 -9.57 -9.44
N SER A 179 -18.82 -9.76 -10.76
CA SER A 179 -19.90 -10.34 -11.55
C SER A 179 -20.00 -11.87 -11.38
N GLY A 180 -20.52 -12.33 -10.23
CA GLY A 180 -21.15 -13.65 -10.11
C GLY A 180 -20.62 -14.61 -9.03
N ALA A 181 -19.49 -14.32 -8.39
CA ALA A 181 -18.99 -15.17 -7.30
C ALA A 181 -19.52 -14.67 -5.94
N SER A 182 -20.39 -15.46 -5.29
CA SER A 182 -20.86 -15.19 -3.93
C SER A 182 -19.88 -15.66 -2.84
N LYS A 183 -18.94 -16.52 -3.23
CA LYS A 183 -17.95 -17.14 -2.34
C LYS A 183 -16.61 -17.32 -3.05
N LEU A 184 -15.52 -17.06 -2.32
CA LEU A 184 -14.15 -17.33 -2.75
C LEU A 184 -13.46 -18.17 -1.68
N ASN A 185 -12.97 -19.34 -2.07
CA ASN A 185 -12.12 -20.14 -1.19
C ASN A 185 -10.67 -19.83 -1.50
N VAL A 186 -9.97 -19.29 -0.51
CA VAL A 186 -8.55 -18.97 -0.59
C VAL A 186 -7.78 -19.97 0.26
N THR A 187 -6.89 -20.72 -0.37
CA THR A 187 -5.93 -21.60 0.30
C THR A 187 -4.55 -20.98 0.22
N ILE A 188 -3.96 -20.71 1.37
CA ILE A 188 -2.60 -20.21 1.52
C ILE A 188 -1.69 -21.41 1.82
N LYS A 189 -0.65 -21.56 0.99
CA LYS A 189 0.41 -22.56 1.19
C LYS A 189 1.74 -21.88 1.37
N ALA A 190 2.54 -22.34 2.32
CA ALA A 190 3.90 -21.89 2.52
C ALA A 190 4.77 -23.03 3.04
N ALA A 191 6.02 -23.10 2.59
CA ALA A 191 6.95 -24.15 3.01
C ALA A 191 7.14 -24.13 4.54
N GLY A 192 7.00 -25.28 5.19
CA GLY A 192 7.08 -25.41 6.66
C GLY A 192 5.80 -25.02 7.42
N TYR A 193 4.72 -24.65 6.73
CA TYR A 193 3.43 -24.30 7.33
C TYR A 193 2.29 -25.25 6.93
N GLU A 194 1.25 -25.31 7.76
CA GLU A 194 -0.01 -25.97 7.42
C GLU A 194 -0.77 -25.17 6.37
N ASP A 195 -1.40 -25.88 5.42
CA ASP A 195 -2.27 -25.26 4.43
C ASP A 195 -3.43 -24.57 5.16
N PHE A 196 -3.52 -23.25 5.01
CA PHE A 196 -4.54 -22.45 5.68
C PHE A 196 -5.62 -22.09 4.66
N SER A 197 -6.86 -22.49 4.90
CA SER A 197 -7.99 -22.17 4.03
C SER A 197 -8.95 -21.21 4.70
N TYR A 198 -9.37 -20.20 3.96
CA TYR A 198 -10.30 -19.18 4.38
C TYR A 198 -11.39 -19.00 3.32
N GLU A 199 -12.65 -19.12 3.72
CA GLU A 199 -13.81 -18.83 2.87
C GLU A 199 -14.17 -17.37 3.04
N MET A 200 -14.17 -16.63 1.92
CA MET A 200 -14.64 -15.25 1.87
C MET A 200 -16.07 -15.24 1.36
N THR A 201 -16.96 -14.60 2.12
CA THR A 201 -18.33 -14.29 1.71
C THR A 201 -18.43 -12.81 1.32
N ASP A 202 -19.45 -12.46 0.53
CA ASP A 202 -19.80 -11.06 0.23
C ASP A 202 -18.70 -10.26 -0.52
N ILE A 203 -18.26 -10.82 -1.65
CA ILE A 203 -17.31 -10.18 -2.58
C ILE A 203 -17.91 -8.87 -3.10
N ALA A 204 -17.44 -7.73 -2.57
CA ALA A 204 -17.86 -6.40 -2.99
C ALA A 204 -16.73 -5.67 -3.74
N GLN A 205 -17.04 -4.58 -4.44
CA GLN A 205 -16.05 -3.68 -5.06
C GLN A 205 -15.26 -2.91 -4.00
N ARG A 206 -14.40 -3.62 -3.28
CA ARG A 206 -13.56 -3.12 -2.19
C ARG A 206 -12.16 -3.70 -2.30
N VAL A 207 -11.21 -2.99 -1.71
CA VAL A 207 -9.88 -3.50 -1.42
C VAL A 207 -9.91 -4.09 -0.02
N TYR A 208 -9.59 -5.37 0.10
CA TYR A 208 -9.46 -6.09 1.37
C TYR A 208 -7.99 -6.34 1.66
N GLY A 209 -7.53 -5.98 2.86
CA GLY A 209 -6.16 -6.22 3.31
C GLY A 209 -6.11 -7.35 4.33
N PHE A 210 -5.15 -8.26 4.20
CA PHE A 210 -4.94 -9.37 5.13
C PHE A 210 -3.49 -9.45 5.53
N PHE A 211 -3.22 -9.58 6.82
CA PHE A 211 -1.90 -9.94 7.31
C PHE A 211 -1.84 -11.42 7.66
N ILE A 212 -0.80 -12.10 7.18
CA ILE A 212 -0.56 -13.51 7.43
C ILE A 212 0.70 -13.65 8.27
N PHE A 213 0.56 -14.32 9.42
CA PHE A 213 1.66 -14.56 10.35
C PHE A 213 1.71 -16.01 10.80
N PRO A 214 2.89 -16.52 11.20
CA PRO A 214 2.99 -17.73 11.99
C PRO A 214 2.23 -17.56 13.32
N LYS A 215 1.37 -18.52 13.68
CA LYS A 215 0.51 -18.47 14.89
C LYS A 215 1.30 -18.33 16.21
N LYS A 216 2.60 -18.65 16.20
CA LYS A 216 3.49 -18.57 17.36
C LYS A 216 4.42 -17.34 17.37
N GLU A 217 4.34 -16.46 16.39
CA GLU A 217 5.17 -15.25 16.31
C GLU A 217 4.39 -14.02 16.80
N CYS A 218 3.92 -14.06 18.06
CA CYS A 218 3.22 -12.94 18.67
C CYS A 218 4.06 -11.66 18.60
N PHE A 219 5.38 -11.77 18.86
CA PHE A 219 6.27 -10.61 18.85
C PHE A 219 6.35 -9.98 17.45
N ASN A 220 6.71 -10.75 16.42
CA ASN A 220 6.91 -10.22 15.06
C ASN A 220 5.60 -9.65 14.51
N LYS A 221 4.48 -10.37 14.68
CA LYS A 221 3.15 -9.91 14.27
C LYS A 221 2.85 -8.52 14.81
N ASN A 222 2.93 -8.35 16.12
CA ASN A 222 2.56 -7.09 16.77
C ASN A 222 3.60 -6.00 16.48
N PHE A 223 4.88 -6.35 16.37
CA PHE A 223 5.93 -5.39 16.02
C PHE A 223 5.76 -4.83 14.60
N GLU A 224 5.45 -5.69 13.63
CA GLU A 224 5.27 -5.27 12.24
C GLU A 224 3.99 -4.45 12.05
N LEU A 225 2.88 -4.85 12.69
CA LEU A 225 1.65 -4.05 12.74
C LEU A 225 1.92 -2.68 13.39
N GLY A 226 2.67 -2.64 14.48
CA GLY A 226 3.09 -1.39 15.13
C GLY A 226 3.84 -0.45 14.18
N ASN A 227 4.80 -0.99 13.41
CA ASN A 227 5.56 -0.21 12.42
C ASN A 227 4.68 0.29 11.26
N GLU A 228 3.68 -0.49 10.84
CA GLU A 228 2.75 -0.08 9.80
C GLU A 228 1.86 1.07 10.23
N TYR A 229 1.15 0.92 11.36
CA TYR A 229 0.31 2.00 11.89
C TYR A 229 1.13 3.27 12.15
N PHE A 230 2.39 3.13 12.55
CA PHE A 230 3.30 4.25 12.72
C PHE A 230 3.59 4.99 11.41
N ARG A 231 3.83 4.27 10.29
CA ARG A 231 3.99 4.89 8.95
C ARG A 231 2.68 5.50 8.45
N ASP A 232 1.56 4.84 8.69
CA ASP A 232 0.24 5.35 8.30
C ASP A 232 -0.19 6.56 9.17
N GLY A 233 0.62 6.98 10.15
CA GLY A 233 0.35 8.11 11.04
C GLY A 233 -0.71 7.81 12.11
N ALA A 234 -1.08 6.55 12.30
CA ALA A 234 -2.03 6.05 13.30
C ALA A 234 -1.30 5.69 14.60
N TYR A 235 -0.77 6.71 15.28
CA TYR A 235 0.15 6.53 16.41
C TYR A 235 -0.47 5.83 17.63
N THR A 236 -1.76 6.05 17.90
CA THR A 236 -2.48 5.36 18.99
C THR A 236 -2.49 3.84 18.78
N ASP A 237 -2.77 3.39 17.56
CA ASP A 237 -2.72 1.97 17.20
C ASP A 237 -1.29 1.43 17.24
N ALA A 238 -0.33 2.20 16.73
CA ALA A 238 1.09 1.83 16.82
C ALA A 238 1.54 1.60 18.27
N ILE A 239 1.15 2.48 19.20
CA ILE A 239 1.44 2.34 20.65
C ILE A 239 0.84 1.05 21.21
N ARG A 240 -0.41 0.74 20.86
CA ARG A 240 -1.08 -0.50 21.30
C ARG A 240 -0.29 -1.71 20.84
N TYR A 241 0.02 -1.81 19.55
CA TYR A 241 0.71 -2.96 18.98
C TYR A 241 2.16 -3.11 19.47
N TYR A 242 2.91 -2.02 19.68
CA TYR A 242 4.24 -2.13 20.30
C TYR A 242 4.18 -2.65 21.74
N LYS A 243 3.17 -2.27 22.52
CA LYS A 243 2.98 -2.81 23.88
C LYS A 243 2.58 -4.28 23.85
N GLU A 244 1.72 -4.68 22.92
CA GLU A 244 1.34 -6.08 22.72
C GLU A 244 2.55 -6.93 22.33
N ALA A 245 3.40 -6.45 21.41
CA ALA A 245 4.66 -7.09 21.05
C ALA A 245 5.59 -7.24 22.27
N GLU A 246 5.71 -6.20 23.10
CA GLU A 246 6.56 -6.25 24.30
C GLU A 246 6.08 -7.30 25.34
N GLY A 247 4.78 -7.59 25.37
CA GLY A 247 4.17 -8.62 26.23
C GLY A 247 4.26 -10.06 25.69
N CYS A 248 4.77 -10.27 24.49
CA CYS A 248 4.82 -11.59 23.85
C CYS A 248 5.90 -12.51 24.47
N LYS A 249 5.59 -13.81 24.60
CA LYS A 249 6.49 -14.82 25.21
C LYS A 249 7.69 -15.17 24.34
N ASP A 250 7.53 -15.06 23.03
CA ASP A 250 8.53 -15.26 21.97
C ASP A 250 9.37 -13.99 21.72
N ARG A 251 9.22 -12.94 22.54
CA ARG A 251 10.05 -11.74 22.45
C ARG A 251 11.53 -12.09 22.66
N PRO A 252 12.45 -11.66 21.77
CA PRO A 252 13.86 -11.92 21.95
C PRO A 252 14.41 -11.24 23.21
N GLU A 253 15.22 -11.96 23.99
CA GLU A 253 15.85 -11.42 25.19
C GLU A 253 16.65 -10.14 24.89
N GLY A 254 16.54 -9.15 25.77
CA GLY A 254 17.19 -7.84 25.58
C GLY A 254 16.49 -6.89 24.60
N THR A 255 15.43 -7.32 23.89
CA THR A 255 14.68 -6.43 22.99
C THR A 255 13.63 -5.64 23.77
N SER A 256 13.78 -4.32 23.86
CA SER A 256 12.73 -3.42 24.40
C SER A 256 12.14 -2.55 23.30
N LEU A 257 10.81 -2.37 23.35
CA LEU A 257 10.07 -1.51 22.44
C LEU A 257 9.70 -0.16 23.09
N SER A 258 10.21 0.11 24.29
CA SER A 258 9.97 1.36 25.02
C SER A 258 10.29 2.62 24.21
N SER A 259 11.41 2.63 23.47
CA SER A 259 11.79 3.76 22.61
C SER A 259 10.78 4.00 21.47
N LYS A 260 10.28 2.92 20.84
CA LYS A 260 9.24 2.96 19.80
C LYS A 260 7.92 3.49 20.36
N VAL A 261 7.53 3.06 21.56
CA VAL A 261 6.34 3.56 22.26
C VAL A 261 6.45 5.05 22.58
N GLU A 262 7.60 5.50 23.11
CA GLU A 262 7.81 6.92 23.44
C GLU A 262 7.88 7.80 22.20
N GLU A 263 8.47 7.31 21.12
CA GLU A 263 8.46 7.99 19.83
C GLU A 263 7.03 8.15 19.29
N ALA A 264 6.25 7.07 19.27
CA ALA A 264 4.86 7.12 18.82
C ALA A 264 3.99 8.07 19.67
N LYS A 265 4.17 8.08 21.00
CA LYS A 265 3.49 9.04 21.89
C LYS A 265 3.84 10.50 21.57
N ARG A 266 5.10 10.77 21.22
CA ARG A 266 5.56 12.12 20.86
C ARG A 266 4.85 12.59 19.59
N TYR A 267 4.79 11.74 18.56
CA TYR A 267 4.13 12.09 17.31
C TYR A 267 2.62 12.16 17.45
N GLU A 268 2.02 11.31 18.29
CA GLU A 268 0.59 11.42 18.59
C GLU A 268 0.25 12.77 19.19
N LYS A 269 1.05 13.26 20.15
CA LYS A 269 0.82 14.59 20.75
C LYS A 269 0.86 15.73 19.71
N ILE A 270 1.68 15.60 18.68
CA ILE A 270 1.73 16.58 17.58
C ILE A 270 0.48 16.42 16.71
N LYS A 271 0.09 15.19 16.40
CA LYS A 271 -1.11 14.88 15.61
C LYS A 271 -2.39 15.36 16.28
N SER A 272 -2.58 15.12 17.59
CA SER A 272 -3.77 15.60 18.30
C SER A 272 -3.91 17.13 18.24
N LYS A 273 -2.78 17.87 18.25
CA LYS A 273 -2.78 19.34 18.06
C LYS A 273 -3.14 19.75 16.63
N ILE A 274 -2.65 19.01 15.63
CA ILE A 274 -3.05 19.21 14.23
C ILE A 274 -4.57 19.05 14.11
N ASP A 275 -5.13 17.96 14.63
CA ASP A 275 -6.57 17.69 14.57
C ASP A 275 -7.39 18.74 15.35
N GLU A 276 -6.89 19.20 16.49
CA GLU A 276 -7.50 20.29 17.26
C GLU A 276 -7.58 21.58 16.45
N TYR A 277 -6.47 22.03 15.88
CA TYR A 277 -6.43 23.25 15.10
C TYR A 277 -7.19 23.15 13.78
N ASP A 278 -7.19 21.98 13.13
CA ASP A 278 -7.97 21.76 11.91
C ASP A 278 -9.48 21.83 12.20
N ARG A 279 -9.95 21.29 13.34
CA ARG A 279 -11.32 21.49 13.82
C ARG A 279 -11.67 22.95 14.05
N ASN A 280 -10.74 23.77 14.55
CA ASN A 280 -10.96 25.20 14.72
C ASN A 280 -11.06 25.93 13.38
N VAL A 281 -10.26 25.55 12.37
CA VAL A 281 -10.41 26.06 10.99
C VAL A 281 -11.80 25.73 10.45
N GLN A 282 -12.25 24.49 10.60
CA GLN A 282 -13.58 24.07 10.14
C GLN A 282 -14.70 24.86 10.83
N LYS A 283 -14.63 25.03 12.16
CA LYS A 283 -15.61 25.85 12.90
C LYS A 283 -15.64 27.30 12.39
N LEU A 284 -14.50 27.95 12.22
CA LEU A 284 -14.41 29.34 11.78
C LEU A 284 -14.82 29.52 10.32
N SER A 285 -14.65 28.50 9.48
CA SER A 285 -15.10 28.53 8.08
C SER A 285 -16.63 28.64 7.93
N LEU A 286 -17.41 28.23 8.94
CA LEU A 286 -18.87 28.34 8.94
C LEU A 286 -19.37 29.77 9.17
N PHE A 287 -18.51 30.68 9.64
CA PHE A 287 -18.85 32.07 9.96
C PHE A 287 -18.36 33.07 8.89
N GLN A 288 -17.83 32.58 7.76
CA GLN A 288 -17.27 33.44 6.69
C GLN A 288 -18.26 34.37 5.99
N ASP A 289 -19.57 34.19 6.18
CA ASP A 289 -20.61 35.03 5.58
C ASP A 289 -20.91 36.30 6.40
N GLU A 290 -20.32 36.46 7.60
CA GLU A 290 -20.52 37.63 8.46
C GLU A 290 -19.24 38.49 8.50
N ASP A 291 -19.37 39.81 8.37
CA ASP A 291 -18.32 40.84 8.24
C ASP A 291 -17.37 40.94 9.48
N PHE A 292 -16.73 39.85 9.91
CA PHE A 292 -15.86 39.79 11.08
C PHE A 292 -14.39 39.55 10.70
N ASP A 293 -13.67 40.65 10.43
CA ASP A 293 -12.23 40.63 10.08
C ASP A 293 -11.35 39.89 11.12
N SER A 294 -11.70 39.93 12.42
CA SER A 294 -10.92 39.29 13.49
C SER A 294 -10.99 37.75 13.51
N GLU A 295 -12.09 37.19 13.00
CA GLU A 295 -12.28 35.72 12.94
C GLU A 295 -11.54 35.12 11.74
N VAL A 296 -11.44 35.89 10.66
CA VAL A 296 -10.65 35.56 9.46
C VAL A 296 -9.16 35.45 9.78
N ASP A 297 -8.59 36.42 10.52
CA ASP A 297 -7.18 36.39 10.93
C ASP A 297 -6.85 35.18 11.82
N SER A 298 -7.76 34.85 12.75
CA SER A 298 -7.63 33.69 13.63
C SER A 298 -7.64 32.38 12.83
N MET A 299 -8.52 32.27 11.83
CA MET A 299 -8.58 31.11 10.93
C MET A 299 -7.29 30.94 10.12
N TYR A 300 -6.75 32.03 9.55
CA TYR A 300 -5.47 31.99 8.83
C TYR A 300 -4.32 31.55 9.74
N TRP A 301 -4.29 32.02 10.98
CA TRP A 301 -3.31 31.60 11.97
C TRP A 301 -3.39 30.09 12.23
N TYR A 302 -4.59 29.55 12.46
CA TYR A 302 -4.79 28.11 12.66
C TYR A 302 -4.36 27.30 11.42
N LYS A 303 -4.76 27.72 10.21
CA LYS A 303 -4.38 27.03 8.95
C LYS A 303 -2.86 26.96 8.78
N ASN A 304 -2.17 28.08 9.00
CA ASN A 304 -0.70 28.13 8.91
C ASN A 304 -0.02 27.30 9.99
N THR A 305 -0.58 27.29 11.21
CA THR A 305 -0.07 26.49 12.32
C THR A 305 -0.20 24.99 12.03
N VAL A 306 -1.33 24.55 11.48
CA VAL A 306 -1.53 23.15 11.04
C VAL A 306 -0.46 22.74 10.02
N ILE A 307 -0.23 23.56 8.99
CA ILE A 307 0.77 23.28 7.95
C ILE A 307 2.18 23.20 8.56
N ALA A 308 2.51 24.11 9.49
CA ALA A 308 3.80 24.12 10.17
C ALA A 308 4.01 22.87 11.02
N LEU A 309 2.99 22.42 11.75
CA LEU A 309 3.02 21.19 12.56
C LEU A 309 3.15 19.95 11.68
N MET A 310 2.40 19.84 10.58
CA MET A 310 2.52 18.74 9.62
C MET A 310 3.95 18.65 9.03
N ARG A 311 4.53 19.79 8.64
CA ARG A 311 5.92 19.85 8.15
C ARG A 311 6.94 19.48 9.23
N HIS A 312 6.71 19.92 10.46
CA HIS A 312 7.56 19.57 11.60
C HIS A 312 7.53 18.06 11.86
N LEU A 313 6.34 17.45 11.81
CA LEU A 313 6.16 16.02 11.96
C LEU A 313 6.88 15.27 10.84
N LEU A 314 6.67 15.64 9.57
CA LEU A 314 7.36 14.98 8.44
C LEU A 314 8.88 15.12 8.45
N LYS A 315 9.42 16.18 9.08
CA LYS A 315 10.86 16.31 9.29
C LYS A 315 11.40 15.26 10.26
N GLN A 316 10.58 14.81 11.21
CA GLN A 316 10.94 13.81 12.22
C GLN A 316 10.55 12.39 11.78
N ASN A 317 9.40 12.23 11.11
CA ASN A 317 8.92 11.00 10.51
C ASN A 317 8.58 11.23 9.02
N PRO A 318 9.56 11.13 8.11
CA PRO A 318 9.34 11.33 6.68
C PRO A 318 8.35 10.34 6.06
N SER A 319 8.13 9.19 6.71
CA SER A 319 7.21 8.15 6.26
C SER A 319 5.77 8.34 6.73
N ASP A 320 5.43 9.41 7.47
CA ASP A 320 4.05 9.70 7.88
C ASP A 320 3.17 10.01 6.66
N LYS A 321 2.40 9.03 6.21
CA LYS A 321 1.54 9.16 5.02
C LYS A 321 0.40 10.14 5.23
N PHE A 322 -0.13 10.24 6.45
CA PHE A 322 -1.24 11.14 6.76
C PHE A 322 -0.86 12.60 6.50
N CYS A 323 0.26 13.07 7.07
CA CYS A 323 0.76 14.42 6.89
C CYS A 323 1.25 14.65 5.46
N ALA A 324 1.89 13.66 4.84
CA ALA A 324 2.38 13.78 3.46
C ALA A 324 1.20 14.02 2.49
N ASN A 325 0.15 13.20 2.58
CA ASN A 325 -1.04 13.33 1.74
C ASN A 325 -1.80 14.63 2.03
N ALA A 326 -2.02 14.97 3.30
CA ALA A 326 -2.72 16.19 3.68
C ALA A 326 -2.02 17.47 3.17
N LEU A 327 -0.69 17.50 3.15
CA LEU A 327 0.06 18.64 2.59
C LEU A 327 -0.01 18.70 1.06
N ILE A 328 -0.10 17.56 0.37
CA ILE A 328 -0.33 17.52 -1.08
C ILE A 328 -1.71 18.10 -1.39
N GLU A 329 -2.76 17.62 -0.71
CA GLU A 329 -4.13 18.11 -0.88
C GLU A 329 -4.23 19.62 -0.59
N LYS A 330 -3.67 20.09 0.53
CA LYS A 330 -3.66 21.53 0.87
C LYS A 330 -2.88 22.37 -0.15
N ARG A 331 -1.81 21.83 -0.73
CA ARG A 331 -1.06 22.51 -1.80
C ARG A 331 -1.88 22.60 -3.09
N GLU A 332 -2.61 21.55 -3.44
CA GLU A 332 -3.54 21.56 -4.58
C GLU A 332 -4.68 22.56 -4.37
N GLU A 333 -5.24 22.61 -3.16
CA GLU A 333 -6.26 23.59 -2.78
C GLU A 333 -5.72 25.03 -2.86
N ASP A 334 -4.54 25.31 -2.32
CA ASP A 334 -3.91 26.62 -2.40
C ASP A 334 -3.57 27.00 -3.86
N LEU A 335 -3.18 26.03 -4.70
CA LEU A 335 -2.98 26.24 -6.14
C LEU A 335 -4.30 26.60 -6.86
N LEU A 336 -5.40 25.93 -6.51
CA LEU A 336 -6.75 26.21 -7.04
C LEU A 336 -7.28 27.58 -6.58
N ASN A 337 -6.98 27.97 -5.34
CA ASN A 337 -7.37 29.25 -4.76
C ASN A 337 -6.44 30.42 -5.15
N SER A 338 -5.23 30.14 -5.62
CA SER A 338 -4.34 31.17 -6.17
C SER A 338 -4.93 31.80 -7.44
N SER A 339 -4.59 33.06 -7.72
CA SER A 339 -5.15 33.80 -8.86
C SER A 339 -4.15 33.96 -10.00
N ARG A 340 -4.62 33.80 -11.24
CA ARG A 340 -3.91 34.17 -12.45
C ARG A 340 -4.41 35.52 -12.97
N THR A 341 -3.51 36.30 -13.57
CA THR A 341 -3.93 37.54 -14.24
C THR A 341 -4.31 37.22 -15.68
N ILE A 342 -5.55 37.55 -16.07
CA ILE A 342 -6.02 37.46 -17.44
C ILE A 342 -6.28 38.87 -17.94
N GLY A 343 -5.72 39.19 -19.11
CA GLY A 343 -5.98 40.45 -19.79
C GLY A 343 -6.61 40.26 -21.15
N GLY A 344 -6.98 41.35 -21.79
CA GLY A 344 -7.51 41.29 -23.12
C GLY A 344 -8.13 42.58 -23.60
N LEU A 345 -8.77 42.47 -24.76
CA LEU A 345 -9.44 43.55 -25.45
C LEU A 345 -10.87 43.12 -25.77
N VAL A 346 -11.83 44.02 -25.64
CA VAL A 346 -13.21 43.81 -26.06
C VAL A 346 -13.59 44.82 -27.14
N THR A 347 -14.17 44.33 -28.26
CA THR A 347 -14.57 45.17 -29.40
C THR A 347 -15.97 44.83 -29.91
N ASP A 348 -16.61 45.79 -30.54
CA ASP A 348 -17.89 45.63 -31.26
C ASP A 348 -17.65 44.99 -32.63
N ILE A 349 -18.38 43.92 -32.96
CA ILE A 349 -18.26 43.23 -34.26
C ILE A 349 -18.75 44.12 -35.42
N GLU A 350 -19.80 44.91 -35.20
CA GLU A 350 -20.55 45.57 -36.27
C GLU A 350 -19.98 46.96 -36.59
N TYR A 351 -19.36 47.63 -35.61
CA TYR A 351 -18.76 48.96 -35.77
C TYR A 351 -17.22 48.90 -35.91
N GLN A 352 -16.71 48.33 -37.01
CA GLN A 352 -15.28 48.35 -37.36
C GLN A 352 -14.31 47.91 -36.22
N ASN A 353 -14.71 46.99 -35.33
CA ASN A 353 -13.94 46.63 -34.12
C ASN A 353 -13.69 47.81 -33.17
N GLN A 354 -14.65 48.73 -33.04
CA GLN A 354 -14.60 49.80 -32.05
C GLN A 354 -14.45 49.20 -30.64
N TYR A 355 -13.57 49.80 -29.85
CA TYR A 355 -13.30 49.38 -28.48
C TYR A 355 -14.54 49.57 -27.58
N LEU A 356 -14.85 48.56 -26.77
CA LEU A 356 -16.02 48.56 -25.90
C LEU A 356 -15.63 48.78 -24.43
N SER A 357 -15.98 49.94 -23.90
CA SER A 357 -15.86 50.27 -22.48
C SER A 357 -17.04 49.73 -21.67
N ASN A 358 -16.89 49.66 -20.35
CA ASN A 358 -17.94 49.24 -19.41
C ASN A 358 -18.50 47.82 -19.65
N VAL A 359 -17.72 46.94 -20.28
CA VAL A 359 -18.03 45.51 -20.34
C VAL A 359 -17.66 44.88 -19.01
N ILE A 360 -18.65 44.38 -18.28
CA ILE A 360 -18.49 43.71 -16.99
C ILE A 360 -18.04 42.28 -17.23
N ILE A 361 -17.07 41.84 -16.45
CA ILE A 361 -16.50 40.50 -16.54
C ILE A 361 -16.83 39.72 -15.28
N TYR A 362 -17.45 38.56 -15.45
CA TYR A 362 -17.76 37.63 -14.37
C TYR A 362 -16.98 36.34 -14.53
N GLY A 363 -16.80 35.59 -13.44
CA GLY A 363 -16.18 34.26 -13.47
C GLY A 363 -16.93 33.24 -12.65
N SER A 364 -16.76 31.97 -13.02
CA SER A 364 -17.36 30.82 -12.33
C SER A 364 -16.48 29.56 -12.41
N GLU A 365 -16.55 28.73 -11.38
CA GLU A 365 -16.01 27.36 -11.33
C GLU A 365 -16.85 26.39 -12.13
N ASP A 366 -18.17 26.56 -12.05
CA ASP A 366 -19.16 25.77 -12.77
C ASP A 366 -19.41 26.43 -14.14
N PRO A 367 -19.10 25.74 -15.25
CA PRO A 367 -19.32 26.24 -16.58
C PRO A 367 -20.79 26.54 -16.89
N ASP A 368 -21.73 25.92 -16.18
CA ASP A 368 -23.18 26.05 -16.41
C ASP A 368 -23.89 26.83 -15.30
N ALA A 369 -23.13 27.57 -14.47
CA ALA A 369 -23.66 28.41 -13.42
C ALA A 369 -24.68 29.43 -13.93
N ASP A 370 -25.78 29.59 -13.18
CA ASP A 370 -26.68 30.73 -13.33
C ASP A 370 -25.93 32.04 -12.99
N LYS A 371 -26.29 33.14 -13.65
CA LYS A 371 -25.70 34.48 -13.48
C LYS A 371 -25.62 34.90 -12.01
N LYS A 372 -26.61 34.51 -11.20
CA LYS A 372 -26.66 34.80 -9.75
C LYS A 372 -25.53 34.15 -8.94
N LYS A 373 -24.91 33.10 -9.47
CA LYS A 373 -23.79 32.37 -8.84
C LYS A 373 -22.43 32.79 -9.39
N MET A 374 -22.38 33.75 -10.31
CA MET A 374 -21.13 34.24 -10.89
C MET A 374 -20.59 35.42 -10.09
N MET A 375 -19.27 35.49 -9.92
CA MET A 375 -18.63 36.59 -9.21
C MET A 375 -18.12 37.64 -10.19
N ARG A 376 -18.38 38.92 -9.92
CA ARG A 376 -17.84 40.03 -10.72
C ARG A 376 -16.33 40.16 -10.48
N LEU A 377 -15.55 40.08 -11.56
CA LEU A 377 -14.08 40.12 -11.52
C LEU A 377 -13.50 41.47 -11.95
N GLY A 378 -14.24 42.25 -12.75
CA GLY A 378 -13.79 43.56 -13.20
C GLY A 378 -14.63 44.10 -14.34
N GLN A 379 -14.09 45.11 -15.04
CA GLN A 379 -14.69 45.70 -16.21
C GLN A 379 -13.63 46.25 -17.17
N THR A 380 -13.99 46.48 -18.44
CA THR A 380 -13.10 47.13 -19.41
C THR A 380 -12.94 48.63 -19.16
N ASP A 381 -11.78 49.16 -19.51
CA ASP A 381 -11.49 50.60 -19.50
C ASP A 381 -12.07 51.31 -20.74
N THR A 382 -11.79 52.61 -20.88
CA THR A 382 -12.25 53.44 -22.03
C THR A 382 -11.69 53.01 -23.38
N LYS A 383 -10.65 52.18 -23.40
CA LYS A 383 -10.03 51.61 -24.60
C LYS A 383 -10.43 50.14 -24.82
N GLY A 384 -11.43 49.66 -24.09
CA GLY A 384 -11.90 48.28 -24.16
C GLY A 384 -10.89 47.25 -23.63
N ILE A 385 -9.85 47.69 -22.93
CA ILE A 385 -8.83 46.82 -22.36
C ILE A 385 -9.28 46.37 -20.98
N PHE A 386 -9.05 45.11 -20.64
CA PHE A 386 -9.24 44.60 -19.30
C PHE A 386 -7.99 43.88 -18.79
N ARG A 387 -7.84 43.88 -17.47
CA ARG A 387 -6.85 43.10 -16.73
C ARG A 387 -7.44 42.71 -15.39
N ILE A 388 -7.80 41.45 -15.24
CA ILE A 388 -8.50 40.92 -14.07
C ILE A 388 -7.69 39.82 -13.40
N LYS A 389 -7.80 39.72 -12.07
CA LYS A 389 -7.32 38.57 -11.31
C LYS A 389 -8.42 37.52 -11.29
N VAL A 390 -8.09 36.31 -11.72
CA VAL A 390 -9.03 35.20 -11.86
C VAL A 390 -8.53 34.04 -11.00
N PRO A 391 -9.30 33.60 -10.00
CA PRO A 391 -8.97 32.39 -9.22
C PRO A 391 -8.75 31.19 -10.14
N ASN A 392 -7.76 30.35 -9.83
CA ASN A 392 -7.39 29.26 -10.73
C ASN A 392 -8.49 28.20 -10.89
N ARG A 393 -9.33 28.04 -9.86
CA ARG A 393 -10.56 27.23 -9.84
C ARG A 393 -11.60 27.66 -10.88
N TYR A 394 -11.57 28.91 -11.35
CA TYR A 394 -12.53 29.37 -12.36
C TYR A 394 -12.21 28.78 -13.73
N LYS A 395 -13.24 28.21 -14.34
CA LYS A 395 -13.17 27.52 -15.65
C LYS A 395 -13.72 28.39 -16.77
N VAL A 396 -14.54 29.38 -16.45
CA VAL A 396 -15.20 30.24 -17.46
C VAL A 396 -15.19 31.71 -17.08
N LEU A 397 -15.12 32.57 -18.10
CA LEU A 397 -15.37 34.01 -18.00
C LEU A 397 -16.61 34.38 -18.79
N TYR A 398 -17.39 35.31 -18.27
CA TYR A 398 -18.56 35.88 -18.93
C TYR A 398 -18.38 37.37 -19.16
N PHE A 399 -18.62 37.82 -20.38
CA PHE A 399 -18.51 39.22 -20.78
C PHE A 399 -19.90 39.77 -21.10
N GLU A 400 -20.32 40.78 -20.36
CA GLU A 400 -21.63 41.43 -20.50
C GLU A 400 -21.45 42.93 -20.61
N HIS A 401 -21.98 43.54 -21.67
CA HIS A 401 -22.01 44.99 -21.76
C HIS A 401 -23.12 45.54 -20.85
N SER A 402 -22.86 46.64 -20.17
CA SER A 402 -23.87 47.34 -19.36
C SER A 402 -25.03 47.93 -20.18
N ASP A 403 -24.94 47.92 -21.51
CA ASP A 403 -25.95 48.45 -22.40
C ASP A 403 -26.80 47.27 -22.89
N ASN A 404 -28.12 47.38 -22.71
CA ASN A 404 -29.10 46.39 -23.11
C ASN A 404 -29.17 46.18 -24.63
N ASN A 405 -28.49 47.04 -25.41
CA ASN A 405 -28.35 46.92 -26.86
C ASN A 405 -27.40 45.80 -27.31
N TYR A 406 -26.66 45.13 -26.42
CA TYR A 406 -25.83 43.98 -26.77
C TYR A 406 -26.53 42.64 -26.55
N ASN A 407 -26.16 41.64 -27.36
CA ASN A 407 -26.66 40.26 -27.26
C ASN A 407 -26.27 39.61 -25.92
N LYS A 408 -26.77 38.38 -25.69
CA LYS A 408 -26.49 37.59 -24.48
C LYS A 408 -24.98 37.57 -24.12
N PRO A 409 -24.63 37.45 -22.83
CA PRO A 409 -23.24 37.41 -22.38
C PRO A 409 -22.40 36.38 -23.15
N ILE A 410 -21.17 36.74 -23.52
CA ILE A 410 -20.24 35.80 -24.16
C ILE A 410 -19.51 35.01 -23.08
N ARG A 411 -19.55 33.68 -23.21
CA ARG A 411 -18.80 32.73 -22.39
C ARG A 411 -17.47 32.39 -23.05
N ILE A 412 -16.38 32.44 -22.28
CA ILE A 412 -15.05 31.98 -22.68
C ILE A 412 -14.59 30.90 -21.71
N ASP A 413 -14.25 29.73 -22.25
CA ASP A 413 -13.59 28.66 -21.50
C ASP A 413 -12.11 28.99 -21.29
N ILE A 414 -11.67 28.97 -20.03
CA ILE A 414 -10.31 29.26 -19.59
C ILE A 414 -9.63 28.06 -18.91
N THR A 415 -10.20 26.85 -19.04
CA THR A 415 -9.74 25.63 -18.36
C THR A 415 -8.36 25.17 -18.85
N ASN A 416 -8.04 25.39 -20.12
CA ASN A 416 -6.75 25.02 -20.75
C ASN A 416 -5.76 26.19 -20.77
N GLY A 417 -5.46 26.77 -19.59
CA GLY A 417 -4.77 28.04 -19.31
C GLY A 417 -3.40 28.35 -19.96
N LYS A 418 -3.23 28.18 -21.27
CA LYS A 418 -2.05 28.65 -22.04
C LYS A 418 -2.20 30.07 -22.58
N ARG A 419 -3.41 30.64 -22.58
CA ARG A 419 -3.67 32.00 -23.07
C ARG A 419 -4.04 32.94 -21.92
N TYR A 420 -3.18 33.94 -21.70
CA TYR A 420 -3.37 35.01 -20.71
C TYR A 420 -3.93 36.30 -21.31
N LYS A 421 -4.15 36.31 -22.63
CA LYS A 421 -4.67 37.44 -23.40
C LYS A 421 -5.80 36.98 -24.32
N TYR A 422 -6.94 37.64 -24.24
CA TYR A 422 -8.12 37.34 -25.07
C TYR A 422 -8.54 38.56 -25.88
N HIS A 423 -9.02 38.33 -27.11
CA HIS A 423 -9.75 39.34 -27.87
C HIS A 423 -11.20 38.87 -27.94
N VAL A 424 -12.08 39.58 -27.24
CA VAL A 424 -13.51 39.26 -27.13
C VAL A 424 -14.27 40.19 -28.05
N LYS A 425 -15.21 39.63 -28.79
CA LYS A 425 -15.98 40.37 -29.78
C LYS A 425 -17.46 40.28 -29.45
N LEU A 426 -18.09 41.39 -29.04
CA LEU A 426 -19.51 41.43 -28.70
C LEU A 426 -20.33 41.90 -29.91
N GLN A 427 -21.55 41.38 -30.02
CA GLN A 427 -22.50 41.75 -31.08
C GLN A 427 -23.71 42.46 -30.48
N ARG A 428 -24.22 43.48 -31.17
CA ARG A 428 -25.46 44.16 -30.80
C ARG A 428 -26.68 43.30 -31.11
N LYS A 429 -27.78 43.55 -30.39
CA LYS A 429 -29.10 43.06 -30.77
C LYS A 429 -29.49 43.77 -32.05
N VAL A 430 -29.77 43.00 -33.10
CA VAL A 430 -30.38 43.54 -34.31
C VAL A 430 -31.77 44.03 -33.91
N MET A 431 -31.94 45.34 -33.74
CA MET A 431 -33.27 45.92 -33.67
C MET A 431 -33.87 45.75 -35.05
N GLY A 432 -34.78 44.79 -35.19
CA GLY A 432 -35.65 44.72 -36.36
C GLY A 432 -36.37 46.06 -36.46
N VAL A 433 -35.97 46.87 -37.44
CA VAL A 433 -36.78 48.02 -37.85
C VAL A 433 -38.06 47.41 -38.39
N GLY A 434 -39.13 47.46 -37.59
CA GLY A 434 -40.47 47.19 -38.07
C GLY A 434 -40.75 48.18 -39.19
N ILE A 435 -40.93 47.66 -40.42
CA ILE A 435 -41.55 48.39 -41.52
C ILE A 435 -43.05 48.44 -41.24
#